data_AF-A0A8B7DXT4-F1
#
_entry.id   AF-A0A8B7DXT4-F1
#
_cell.length_a   1.000
_cell.length_b   1.000
_cell.length_c   1.000
_cell.angle_alpha   90.00
_cell.angle_beta   90.00
_cell.angle_gamma   90.00
#
_symmetry.space_group_name_H-M   'P 1'
#
loop_
_entity.id
_entity.type
_entity.pdbx_description
1 polymer ?
#
loop_
_entity_poly.entity_id
_entity_poly.type
_entity_poly.pdbx_seq_one_letter_code
_entity_poly.pdbx_strand_id
1 'polypeptide(L)'
;MSKTNKKNSEASPKKRKTSKLKQESDLTEKNQMKDENKTLEPSKISESKDERKQDLYNKLKVVHTTSPSILSSSSGFENYRGIINLCLLLLVLSNFRVALDNILKFGYNNYIWMFIILYRYGVLVDPYIILVFLENPYSWPSATLVILSNVFIQVCFYAERLLSKGNISERFGCCIHVFNICLTILVPIYVVFKFQPLPYFATMTLMWYTSVVLKMVSYASVNWWCREDAIINRLKDVQQSGPVKYPHNLTQKDLYYFMLAPTFCYELNFPQTQKIRKRFLIRRILEAVFLYSLILALVQQWLVPTVKNSMHSYKELDLGRLFERIMKLAIPNHLLWLLAFYAYFHSFLNIVSEVLYFGDRTFYKDWWNAPNVAIFWQNWNIPIHRWAKRHVYEPMLRNKYSKSQASMFVFFLSAFFHEFIVSIPLQMFRPYAFLSMLMQFPLAILTSSMKNPWGNIMMWLSLIIGQPLAIMMYYHDYLVEHSVIKV
;
A
#
# COMPACT_ATOMS: atom_id res chain seq x y z
N MET A 1 -1.80 -81.82 -60.81
CA MET A 1 -1.63 -81.98 -62.26
C MET A 1 -2.50 -80.95 -62.96
N SER A 2 -1.86 -79.93 -63.55
CA SER A 2 -2.25 -79.16 -64.74
C SER A 2 -3.69 -78.59 -64.95
N LYS A 3 -3.68 -77.31 -65.30
CA LYS A 3 -4.42 -76.64 -66.40
C LYS A 3 -5.72 -75.88 -66.09
N THR A 4 -5.53 -74.56 -66.01
CA THR A 4 -6.15 -73.50 -66.85
C THR A 4 -7.65 -73.55 -67.14
N ASN A 5 -8.34 -72.44 -66.85
CA ASN A 5 -9.09 -71.76 -67.90
C ASN A 5 -9.35 -70.26 -67.65
N LYS A 6 -9.31 -69.51 -68.77
CA LYS A 6 -9.71 -68.11 -68.96
C LYS A 6 -11.24 -67.95 -68.84
N LYS A 7 -11.72 -66.82 -68.33
CA LYS A 7 -12.50 -65.77 -69.05
C LYS A 7 -13.34 -64.88 -68.10
N ASN A 8 -13.21 -63.58 -68.34
CA ASN A 8 -14.10 -62.43 -68.13
C ASN A 8 -15.50 -62.64 -67.50
N SER A 9 -15.86 -61.76 -66.55
CA SER A 9 -17.01 -60.84 -66.70
C SER A 9 -17.05 -59.74 -65.62
N GLU A 10 -17.17 -58.49 -66.10
CA GLU A 10 -17.99 -57.38 -65.60
C GLU A 10 -18.05 -57.04 -64.09
N ALA A 11 -17.41 -55.92 -63.71
CA ALA A 11 -17.74 -55.18 -62.49
C ALA A 11 -18.27 -53.78 -62.83
N SER A 12 -19.49 -53.52 -62.36
CA SER A 12 -20.37 -52.38 -62.65
C SER A 12 -19.84 -50.98 -62.23
N PRO A 13 -20.31 -49.89 -62.89
CA PRO A 13 -19.82 -48.52 -62.71
C PRO A 13 -20.46 -47.75 -61.53
N LYS A 14 -20.83 -48.41 -60.43
CA LYS A 14 -21.50 -47.74 -59.28
C LYS A 14 -20.58 -47.17 -58.20
N LYS A 15 -19.27 -47.45 -58.20
CA LYS A 15 -18.33 -46.97 -57.17
C LYS A 15 -17.54 -45.69 -57.51
N ARG A 16 -17.66 -45.16 -58.74
CA ARG A 16 -16.92 -43.95 -59.17
C ARG A 16 -17.74 -42.65 -59.15
N LYS A 17 -19.08 -42.74 -59.02
CA LYS A 17 -19.97 -41.55 -58.87
C LYS A 17 -20.09 -41.07 -57.42
N THR A 18 -19.97 -41.98 -56.43
CA THR A 18 -20.08 -41.63 -55.01
C THR A 18 -18.84 -40.92 -54.44
N SER A 19 -17.67 -41.03 -55.07
CA SER A 19 -16.47 -40.28 -54.65
C SER A 19 -16.41 -38.86 -55.22
N LYS A 20 -17.00 -38.60 -56.40
CA LYS A 20 -17.11 -37.24 -56.97
C LYS A 20 -18.20 -36.40 -56.30
N LEU A 21 -19.35 -37.00 -55.98
CA LEU A 21 -20.44 -36.31 -55.27
C LEU A 21 -20.06 -35.88 -53.84
N LYS A 22 -19.18 -36.62 -53.15
CA LYS A 22 -18.65 -36.24 -51.83
C LYS A 22 -17.61 -35.12 -51.89
N GLN A 23 -16.86 -35.01 -52.99
CA GLN A 23 -15.86 -33.95 -53.17
C GLN A 23 -16.51 -32.62 -53.59
N GLU A 24 -17.60 -32.66 -54.35
CA GLU A 24 -18.38 -31.45 -54.69
C GLU A 24 -19.26 -30.96 -53.52
N SER A 25 -19.78 -31.85 -52.67
CA SER A 25 -20.51 -31.43 -51.45
C SER A 25 -19.60 -30.72 -50.44
N ASP A 26 -18.36 -31.21 -50.23
CA ASP A 26 -17.39 -30.60 -49.31
C ASP A 26 -16.83 -29.25 -49.80
N LEU A 27 -16.84 -29.00 -51.12
CA LEU A 27 -16.47 -27.71 -51.72
C LEU A 27 -17.61 -26.69 -51.66
N THR A 28 -18.86 -27.15 -51.67
CA THR A 28 -20.04 -26.28 -51.59
C THR A 28 -20.33 -25.86 -50.14
N GLU A 29 -20.14 -26.76 -49.16
CA GLU A 29 -20.19 -26.42 -47.73
C GLU A 29 -19.05 -25.49 -47.28
N LYS A 30 -17.84 -25.64 -47.84
CA LYS A 30 -16.72 -24.71 -47.57
C LYS A 30 -16.90 -23.31 -48.18
N ASN A 31 -17.69 -23.19 -49.24
CA ASN A 31 -18.02 -21.90 -49.83
C ASN A 31 -19.24 -21.26 -49.14
N GLN A 32 -20.22 -22.05 -48.67
CA GLN A 32 -21.32 -21.53 -47.83
C GLN A 32 -20.87 -21.11 -46.42
N MET A 33 -19.91 -21.81 -45.80
CA MET A 33 -19.29 -21.35 -44.53
C MET A 33 -18.33 -20.15 -44.69
N LYS A 34 -17.98 -19.77 -45.92
CA LYS A 34 -17.18 -18.56 -46.20
C LYS A 34 -18.02 -17.32 -46.48
N ASP A 35 -19.27 -17.48 -46.88
CA ASP A 35 -20.18 -16.36 -47.16
C ASP A 35 -21.08 -15.98 -45.97
N GLU A 36 -21.30 -16.86 -44.99
CA GLU A 36 -21.99 -16.49 -43.73
C GLU A 36 -21.09 -15.78 -42.69
N ASN A 37 -19.78 -15.66 -42.96
CA ASN A 37 -18.84 -14.92 -42.09
C ASN A 37 -18.44 -13.54 -42.65
N LYS A 38 -19.19 -13.02 -43.63
CA LYS A 38 -18.97 -11.67 -44.19
C LYS A 38 -20.23 -10.80 -44.10
N THR A 39 -20.64 -10.48 -42.88
CA THR A 39 -21.21 -9.15 -42.55
C THR A 39 -21.27 -8.91 -41.04
N LEU A 40 -20.21 -9.26 -40.31
CA LEU A 40 -19.85 -8.48 -39.13
C LEU A 40 -18.90 -7.40 -39.63
N GLU A 41 -19.47 -6.22 -39.90
CA GLU A 41 -18.70 -5.05 -40.27
C GLU A 41 -17.48 -4.90 -39.33
N PRO A 42 -16.28 -4.59 -39.85
CA PRO A 42 -15.11 -4.35 -39.02
C PRO A 42 -15.33 -3.24 -37.97
N SER A 43 -16.31 -2.35 -38.21
CA SER A 43 -16.84 -1.38 -37.23
C SER A 43 -17.36 -2.09 -35.97
N LYS A 44 -18.30 -3.03 -36.07
CA LYS A 44 -18.94 -3.69 -34.92
C LYS A 44 -18.00 -4.54 -34.05
N ILE A 45 -17.00 -5.19 -34.64
CA ILE A 45 -15.99 -5.94 -33.87
C ILE A 45 -15.02 -4.98 -33.17
N SER A 46 -14.65 -3.87 -33.82
CA SER A 46 -13.84 -2.81 -33.18
C SER A 46 -14.63 -2.10 -32.07
N GLU A 47 -15.90 -1.79 -32.31
CA GLU A 47 -16.84 -1.23 -31.34
C GLU A 47 -17.02 -2.18 -30.16
N SER A 48 -17.21 -3.49 -30.34
CA SER A 48 -17.35 -4.44 -29.22
C SER A 48 -16.08 -4.58 -28.37
N LYS A 49 -14.88 -4.44 -28.97
CA LYS A 49 -13.60 -4.46 -28.24
C LYS A 49 -13.33 -3.14 -27.54
N ASP A 50 -13.69 -2.03 -28.16
CA ASP A 50 -13.54 -0.71 -27.58
C ASP A 50 -14.60 -0.46 -26.51
N GLU A 51 -15.83 -0.95 -26.65
CA GLU A 51 -16.85 -1.02 -25.60
C GLU A 51 -16.44 -1.93 -24.44
N ARG A 52 -15.82 -3.10 -24.69
CA ARG A 52 -15.25 -3.93 -23.62
C ARG A 52 -14.10 -3.23 -22.90
N LYS A 53 -13.25 -2.51 -23.62
CA LYS A 53 -12.19 -1.69 -23.01
C LYS A 53 -12.77 -0.50 -22.26
N GLN A 54 -13.83 0.13 -22.76
CA GLN A 54 -14.56 1.23 -22.15
C GLN A 54 -15.30 0.78 -20.88
N ASP A 55 -15.91 -0.41 -20.89
CA ASP A 55 -16.57 -1.04 -19.75
C ASP A 55 -15.54 -1.50 -18.70
N LEU A 56 -14.41 -2.07 -19.14
CA LEU A 56 -13.28 -2.35 -18.25
C LEU A 56 -12.70 -1.06 -17.67
N TYR A 57 -12.61 0.01 -18.46
CA TYR A 57 -12.17 1.34 -18.05
C TYR A 57 -13.13 1.98 -17.03
N ASN A 58 -14.44 1.81 -17.24
CA ASN A 58 -15.48 2.25 -16.30
C ASN A 58 -15.47 1.42 -15.01
N LYS A 59 -15.20 0.11 -15.09
CA LYS A 59 -15.00 -0.76 -13.92
C LYS A 59 -13.72 -0.44 -13.16
N LEU A 60 -12.66 0.03 -13.84
CA LEU A 60 -11.42 0.50 -13.21
C LEU A 60 -11.56 1.86 -12.52
N LYS A 61 -12.62 2.63 -12.81
CA LYS A 61 -12.92 3.89 -12.09
C LYS A 61 -13.52 3.65 -10.71
N VAL A 62 -14.18 2.51 -10.48
CA VAL A 62 -14.81 2.19 -9.19
C VAL A 62 -13.90 1.26 -8.39
N VAL A 63 -13.30 1.81 -7.35
CA VAL A 63 -12.36 1.17 -6.44
C VAL A 63 -13.07 0.71 -5.16
N HIS A 64 -14.12 1.43 -4.76
CA HIS A 64 -14.78 1.24 -3.47
C HIS A 64 -16.02 0.35 -3.54
N THR A 65 -16.07 -0.64 -2.66
CA THR A 65 -17.25 -1.51 -2.46
C THR A 65 -17.50 -1.71 -0.96
N THR A 66 -18.77 -1.79 -0.55
CA THR A 66 -19.12 -2.02 0.85
C THR A 66 -18.61 -3.39 1.28
N SER A 67 -17.64 -3.42 2.20
CA SER A 67 -16.95 -4.64 2.59
C SER A 67 -16.42 -4.53 4.03
N PRO A 68 -16.60 -5.55 4.89
CA PRO A 68 -16.02 -5.55 6.22
C PRO A 68 -14.50 -5.81 6.17
N SER A 69 -13.75 -5.30 7.15
CA SER A 69 -12.33 -5.67 7.28
C SER A 69 -12.16 -7.16 7.57
N ILE A 70 -11.12 -7.79 7.02
CA ILE A 70 -10.93 -9.25 7.10
C ILE A 70 -10.75 -9.76 8.53
N LEU A 71 -10.12 -9.03 9.45
CA LEU A 71 -9.98 -9.48 10.85
C LEU A 71 -11.21 -9.15 11.73
N SER A 72 -12.25 -8.54 11.16
CA SER A 72 -13.50 -8.33 11.89
C SER A 72 -14.24 -9.66 12.02
N SER A 73 -14.93 -9.90 13.14
CA SER A 73 -15.74 -11.10 13.33
C SER A 73 -16.85 -11.29 12.28
N SER A 74 -17.20 -10.21 11.56
CA SER A 74 -18.19 -10.22 10.48
C SER A 74 -17.66 -10.69 9.12
N SER A 75 -16.36 -10.99 8.98
CA SER A 75 -15.76 -11.38 7.70
C SER A 75 -15.87 -12.88 7.39
N GLY A 76 -16.01 -13.74 8.40
CA GLY A 76 -16.02 -15.20 8.25
C GLY A 76 -14.68 -15.82 7.82
N PHE A 77 -13.54 -15.14 8.06
CA PHE A 77 -12.22 -15.61 7.63
C PHE A 77 -11.56 -16.59 8.63
N GLU A 78 -11.14 -17.77 8.14
CA GLU A 78 -10.62 -18.87 8.98
C GLU A 78 -9.17 -19.32 8.68
N ASN A 79 -8.52 -18.80 7.62
CA ASN A 79 -7.23 -19.33 7.17
C ASN A 79 -6.01 -18.57 7.73
N TYR A 80 -5.46 -19.06 8.85
CA TYR A 80 -4.31 -18.44 9.55
C TYR A 80 -2.96 -19.14 9.33
N ARG A 81 -2.79 -19.94 8.27
CA ARG A 81 -1.55 -20.72 8.00
C ARG A 81 -0.27 -19.86 7.99
N GLY A 82 -0.33 -18.66 7.44
CA GLY A 82 0.79 -17.72 7.42
C GLY A 82 1.25 -17.28 8.82
N ILE A 83 0.34 -17.22 9.80
CA ILE A 83 0.67 -16.93 11.20
C ILE A 83 1.39 -18.13 11.83
N ILE A 84 1.02 -19.35 11.47
CA ILE A 84 1.73 -20.57 11.94
C ILE A 84 3.16 -20.58 11.40
N ASN A 85 3.36 -20.24 10.13
CA ASN A 85 4.71 -20.10 9.54
C ASN A 85 5.53 -19.04 10.27
N LEU A 86 4.92 -17.88 10.61
CA LEU A 86 5.55 -16.86 11.43
C LEU A 86 5.95 -17.41 12.81
N CYS A 87 5.07 -18.13 13.50
CA CYS A 87 5.38 -18.71 14.81
C CYS A 87 6.56 -19.69 14.76
N LEU A 88 6.60 -20.57 13.75
CA LEU A 88 7.70 -21.50 13.52
C LEU A 88 9.01 -20.76 13.22
N LEU A 89 8.95 -19.72 12.40
CA LEU A 89 10.10 -18.89 12.04
C LEU A 89 10.63 -18.12 13.25
N LEU A 90 9.76 -17.53 14.07
CA LEU A 90 10.13 -16.86 15.32
C LEU A 90 10.75 -17.85 16.31
N LEU A 91 10.28 -19.09 16.38
CA LEU A 91 10.88 -20.14 17.21
C LEU A 91 12.32 -20.46 16.75
N VAL A 92 12.54 -20.61 15.45
CA VAL A 92 13.88 -20.84 14.88
C VAL A 92 14.79 -19.63 15.10
N LEU A 93 14.34 -18.42 14.81
CA LEU A 93 15.12 -17.19 15.04
C LEU A 93 15.41 -16.95 16.52
N SER A 94 14.47 -17.27 17.42
CA SER A 94 14.66 -17.17 18.86
C SER A 94 15.68 -18.19 19.37
N ASN A 95 15.63 -19.43 18.87
CA ASN A 95 16.61 -20.46 19.24
C ASN A 95 17.99 -20.19 18.63
N PHE A 96 18.06 -19.65 17.41
CA PHE A 96 19.30 -19.19 16.81
C PHE A 96 19.89 -17.98 17.54
N ARG A 97 19.04 -17.05 18.02
CA ARG A 97 19.44 -15.98 18.92
C ARG A 97 20.08 -16.53 20.21
N VAL A 98 19.44 -17.51 20.85
CA VAL A 98 19.97 -18.15 22.06
C VAL A 98 21.28 -18.90 21.76
N ALA A 99 21.39 -19.54 20.60
CA ALA A 99 22.62 -20.20 20.17
C ALA A 99 23.77 -19.20 19.94
N LEU A 100 23.51 -18.06 19.30
CA LEU A 100 24.47 -16.96 19.15
C LEU A 100 24.88 -16.36 20.50
N ASP A 101 23.89 -16.12 21.38
CA ASP A 101 24.13 -15.66 22.75
C ASP A 101 25.02 -16.64 23.52
N ASN A 102 24.85 -17.95 23.34
CA ASN A 102 25.64 -18.99 24.00
C ASN A 102 27.05 -19.14 23.40
N ILE A 103 27.21 -18.93 22.09
CA ILE A 103 28.52 -18.96 21.41
C ILE A 103 29.36 -17.72 21.80
N LEU A 104 28.71 -16.56 21.97
CA LEU A 104 29.40 -15.30 22.27
C LEU A 104 29.60 -15.06 23.77
N LYS A 105 28.83 -15.73 24.65
CA LYS A 105 29.02 -15.69 26.11
C LYS A 105 30.12 -16.61 26.66
N PHE A 106 30.87 -17.34 25.81
CA PHE A 106 32.05 -18.10 26.22
C PHE A 106 33.31 -17.24 26.39
N GLY A 107 33.15 -16.02 26.91
CA GLY A 107 34.19 -15.08 27.26
C GLY A 107 33.77 -14.20 28.43
N TYR A 108 34.26 -14.57 29.62
CA TYR A 108 34.25 -13.86 30.91
C TYR A 108 32.92 -13.60 31.66
N ASN A 109 32.93 -14.12 32.89
CA ASN A 109 31.96 -14.00 33.96
C ASN A 109 31.66 -12.54 34.37
N ASN A 110 30.42 -12.29 34.80
CA ASN A 110 30.13 -11.79 36.16
C ASN A 110 28.62 -11.88 36.47
N TYR A 111 28.28 -12.73 37.44
CA TYR A 111 26.95 -12.86 38.05
C TYR A 111 26.89 -11.94 39.26
N ILE A 112 26.26 -10.77 39.14
CA ILE A 112 25.78 -9.94 40.28
C ILE A 112 24.72 -8.90 39.85
N TRP A 113 24.28 -8.85 38.58
CA TRP A 113 23.34 -7.84 38.08
C TRP A 113 21.86 -8.25 38.03
N MET A 114 21.53 -9.48 38.42
CA MET A 114 20.19 -10.06 38.24
C MET A 114 19.21 -9.82 39.41
N PHE A 115 19.66 -9.19 40.50
CA PHE A 115 18.81 -8.92 41.68
C PHE A 115 18.39 -7.44 41.84
N ILE A 116 18.95 -6.51 41.06
CA ILE A 116 18.66 -5.06 41.17
C ILE A 116 17.61 -4.58 40.15
N ILE A 117 17.31 -5.37 39.11
CA ILE A 117 16.42 -4.95 38.01
C ILE A 117 14.92 -5.21 38.32
N LEU A 118 14.59 -5.98 39.36
CA LEU A 118 13.20 -6.37 39.63
C LEU A 118 12.39 -5.41 40.51
N TYR A 119 12.99 -4.33 41.04
CA TYR A 119 12.34 -3.50 42.08
C TYR A 119 12.14 -2.02 41.74
N ARG A 120 12.41 -1.54 40.51
CA ARG A 120 12.48 -0.09 40.27
C ARG A 120 11.87 0.51 39.01
N TYR A 121 10.79 -0.03 38.44
CA TYR A 121 10.02 0.75 37.43
C TYR A 121 8.52 0.50 37.55
N GLY A 122 7.90 1.27 38.45
CA GLY A 122 6.46 1.46 38.49
C GLY A 122 5.97 2.16 37.21
N VAL A 123 4.78 1.76 36.77
CA VAL A 123 4.06 2.34 35.64
C VAL A 123 3.62 3.75 36.02
N LEU A 124 4.35 4.75 35.56
CA LEU A 124 3.92 6.15 35.54
C LEU A 124 4.16 6.68 34.13
N VAL A 125 3.08 6.71 33.34
CA VAL A 125 3.00 7.55 32.15
C VAL A 125 2.97 8.98 32.65
N ASP A 126 4.02 9.74 32.36
CA ASP A 126 4.09 11.15 32.74
C ASP A 126 3.03 11.97 31.95
N PRO A 127 2.01 12.55 32.59
CA PRO A 127 0.99 13.35 31.92
C PRO A 127 1.48 14.74 31.53
N TYR A 128 2.71 15.12 31.88
CA TYR A 128 3.24 16.48 31.67
C TYR A 128 3.26 16.91 30.20
N ILE A 129 3.40 15.95 29.26
CA ILE A 129 3.39 16.23 27.81
C ILE A 129 2.01 16.73 27.32
N ILE A 130 0.92 16.39 28.02
CA ILE A 130 -0.46 16.82 27.68
C ILE A 130 -0.78 18.19 28.28
N LEU A 131 -0.12 18.61 29.36
CA LEU A 131 -0.37 19.90 30.02
C LEU A 131 0.40 21.07 29.37
N VAL A 132 1.59 20.81 28.81
CA VAL A 132 2.36 21.80 28.01
C VAL A 132 1.69 22.12 26.65
N PHE A 133 0.65 21.37 26.27
CA PHE A 133 -0.10 21.46 25.01
C PHE A 133 -0.92 22.76 24.84
N LEU A 134 -1.31 23.43 25.93
CA LEU A 134 -2.33 24.50 25.90
C LEU A 134 -1.78 25.93 26.00
N GLU A 135 -0.48 26.13 26.23
CA GLU A 135 0.03 27.46 26.61
C GLU A 135 0.53 28.34 25.45
N ASN A 136 0.98 27.82 24.29
CA ASN A 136 1.53 28.67 23.22
C ASN A 136 1.47 28.08 21.78
N PRO A 137 0.68 28.62 20.83
CA PRO A 137 0.57 28.08 19.47
C PRO A 137 1.85 28.20 18.62
N TYR A 138 2.70 29.20 18.86
CA TYR A 138 4.00 29.34 18.18
C TYR A 138 5.07 28.37 18.70
N SER A 139 4.84 27.70 19.83
CA SER A 139 5.77 26.71 20.37
C SER A 139 5.65 25.33 19.70
N TRP A 140 4.69 25.15 18.78
CA TRP A 140 4.42 23.87 18.10
C TRP A 140 4.32 24.02 16.58
N PRO A 141 5.46 24.02 15.86
CA PRO A 141 5.47 24.15 14.40
C PRO A 141 4.69 23.01 13.70
N SER A 142 4.65 21.81 14.29
CA SER A 142 3.90 20.66 13.78
C SER A 142 2.38 20.88 13.73
N ALA A 143 1.77 21.43 14.79
CA ALA A 143 0.34 21.71 14.81
C ALA A 143 -0.04 22.83 13.83
N THR A 144 0.79 23.88 13.77
CA THR A 144 0.64 24.97 12.82
C THR A 144 0.71 24.48 11.37
N LEU A 145 1.63 23.56 11.06
CA LEU A 145 1.72 22.91 9.75
C LEU A 145 0.45 22.13 9.41
N VAL A 146 -0.12 21.37 10.34
CA VAL A 146 -1.39 20.65 10.08
C VAL A 146 -2.51 21.64 9.75
N ILE A 147 -2.59 22.78 10.43
CA ILE A 147 -3.58 23.83 10.10
C ILE A 147 -3.28 24.43 8.72
N LEU A 148 -2.02 24.77 8.45
CA LEU A 148 -1.55 25.32 7.17
C LEU A 148 -1.86 24.39 5.99
N SER A 149 -1.90 23.07 6.20
CA SER A 149 -2.26 22.11 5.16
C SER A 149 -3.62 22.41 4.50
N ASN A 150 -4.56 23.03 5.24
CA ASN A 150 -5.84 23.47 4.69
C ASN A 150 -5.69 24.48 3.56
N VAL A 151 -4.68 25.34 3.60
CA VAL A 151 -4.44 26.32 2.52
C VAL A 151 -4.19 25.59 1.20
N PHE A 152 -3.32 24.58 1.18
CA PHE A 152 -3.04 23.80 -0.03
C PHE A 152 -4.26 23.03 -0.53
N ILE A 153 -5.07 22.50 0.41
CA ILE A 153 -6.33 21.82 0.09
C ILE A 153 -7.31 22.79 -0.58
N GLN A 154 -7.45 24.01 -0.04
CA GLN A 154 -8.32 25.04 -0.61
C GLN A 154 -7.82 25.52 -1.98
N VAL A 155 -6.50 25.70 -2.16
CA VAL A 155 -5.92 26.05 -3.47
C VAL A 155 -6.27 24.99 -4.52
N CYS A 156 -6.17 23.71 -4.18
CA CYS A 156 -6.57 22.62 -5.06
C CYS A 156 -8.07 22.68 -5.43
N PHE A 157 -8.93 22.94 -4.44
CA PHE A 157 -10.37 23.06 -4.65
C PHE A 157 -10.76 24.25 -5.54
N TYR A 158 -10.20 25.43 -5.29
CA TYR A 158 -10.48 26.62 -6.09
C TYR A 158 -9.95 26.47 -7.52
N ALA A 159 -8.79 25.83 -7.71
CA ALA A 159 -8.27 25.50 -9.04
C ALA A 159 -9.25 24.62 -9.83
N GLU A 160 -9.75 23.54 -9.22
CA GLU A 160 -10.77 22.66 -9.85
C GLU A 160 -12.08 23.40 -10.14
N ARG A 161 -12.51 24.30 -9.25
CA ARG A 161 -13.73 25.10 -9.48
C ARG A 161 -13.56 26.06 -10.64
N LEU A 162 -12.38 26.67 -10.81
CA LEU A 162 -12.10 27.56 -11.94
C LEU A 162 -12.00 26.78 -13.26
N LEU A 163 -11.39 25.60 -13.24
CA LEU A 163 -11.38 24.68 -14.39
C LEU A 163 -12.79 24.22 -14.77
N SER A 164 -13.65 23.92 -13.79
CA SER A 164 -15.03 23.48 -14.04
C SER A 164 -15.88 24.51 -14.77
N LYS A 165 -15.62 25.81 -14.56
CA LYS A 165 -16.32 26.92 -15.20
C LYS A 165 -15.74 27.30 -16.56
N GLY A 166 -14.59 26.75 -16.93
CA GLY A 166 -13.87 27.14 -18.15
C GLY A 166 -13.16 28.49 -18.06
N ASN A 167 -12.96 29.04 -16.85
CA ASN A 167 -12.26 30.31 -16.65
C ASN A 167 -10.75 30.21 -16.90
N ILE A 168 -10.20 29.00 -16.80
CA ILE A 168 -8.77 28.69 -16.87
C ILE A 168 -8.55 27.56 -17.89
N SER A 169 -7.44 27.60 -18.62
CA SER A 169 -7.03 26.52 -19.52
C SER A 169 -6.54 25.28 -18.76
N GLU A 170 -6.76 24.09 -19.31
CA GLU A 170 -6.35 22.82 -18.70
C GLU A 170 -4.84 22.75 -18.41
N ARG A 171 -4.00 23.32 -19.30
CA ARG A 171 -2.55 23.37 -19.10
C ARG A 171 -2.19 24.25 -17.89
N PHE A 172 -2.81 25.42 -17.77
CA PHE A 172 -2.55 26.32 -16.65
C PHE A 172 -3.06 25.74 -15.33
N GLY A 173 -4.22 25.08 -15.33
CA GLY A 173 -4.73 24.35 -14.17
C GLY A 173 -3.79 23.23 -13.73
N CYS A 174 -3.27 22.44 -14.67
CA CYS A 174 -2.26 21.42 -14.39
C CYS A 174 -0.99 22.03 -13.75
N CYS A 175 -0.50 23.16 -14.27
CA CYS A 175 0.62 23.88 -13.67
C CYS A 175 0.33 24.32 -12.23
N ILE A 176 -0.88 24.84 -11.93
CA ILE A 176 -1.29 25.20 -10.57
C ILE A 176 -1.28 23.97 -9.65
N HIS A 177 -1.82 22.83 -10.09
CA HIS A 177 -1.83 21.61 -9.29
C HIS A 177 -0.41 21.09 -9.00
N VAL A 178 0.45 21.04 -10.02
CA VAL A 178 1.85 20.61 -9.86
C VAL A 178 2.59 21.54 -8.91
N PHE A 179 2.44 22.85 -9.08
CA PHE A 179 3.06 23.85 -8.21
C PHE A 179 2.56 23.72 -6.76
N ASN A 180 1.25 23.58 -6.55
CA ASN A 180 0.65 23.41 -5.23
C ASN A 180 1.15 22.12 -4.54
N ILE A 181 1.26 21.01 -5.28
CA ILE A 181 1.81 19.75 -4.76
C ILE A 181 3.29 19.92 -4.37
N CYS A 182 4.09 20.59 -5.21
CA CYS A 182 5.50 20.87 -4.90
C CYS A 182 5.62 21.70 -3.62
N LEU A 183 4.83 22.77 -3.47
CA LEU A 183 4.80 23.57 -2.25
C LEU A 183 4.38 22.76 -1.03
N THR A 184 3.38 21.88 -1.18
CA THR A 184 2.92 21.01 -0.09
C THR A 184 4.02 20.09 0.41
N ILE A 185 4.96 19.66 -0.45
CA ILE A 185 6.13 18.87 -0.03
C ILE A 185 7.24 19.77 0.54
N LEU A 186 7.55 20.90 -0.10
CA LEU A 186 8.70 21.74 0.25
C LEU A 186 8.49 22.57 1.54
N VAL A 187 7.29 23.05 1.80
CA VAL A 187 6.98 23.88 2.98
C VAL A 187 7.22 23.13 4.31
N PRO A 188 6.69 21.91 4.54
CA PRO A 188 6.95 21.20 5.78
C PRO A 188 8.42 20.82 5.94
N ILE A 189 9.16 20.56 4.85
CA ILE A 189 10.61 20.34 4.89
C ILE A 189 11.31 21.56 5.50
N TYR A 190 11.04 22.75 4.94
CA TYR A 190 11.65 23.99 5.40
C TYR A 190 11.35 24.27 6.87
N VAL A 191 10.09 24.12 7.29
CA VAL A 191 9.66 24.39 8.66
C VAL A 191 10.27 23.38 9.65
N VAL A 192 10.33 22.09 9.30
CA VAL A 192 10.95 21.07 10.17
C VAL A 192 12.46 21.32 10.31
N PHE A 193 13.16 21.71 9.25
CA PHE A 193 14.58 22.08 9.35
C PHE A 193 14.81 23.35 10.16
N LYS A 194 13.95 24.35 10.02
CA LYS A 194 14.14 25.64 10.68
C LYS A 194 13.83 25.59 12.18
N PHE A 195 12.76 24.91 12.57
CA PHE A 195 12.27 24.91 13.95
C PHE A 195 12.61 23.64 14.74
N GLN A 196 13.17 22.61 14.09
CA GLN A 196 13.60 21.35 14.71
C GLN A 196 12.60 20.78 15.74
N PRO A 197 11.32 20.56 15.39
CA PRO A 197 10.35 19.94 16.30
C PRO A 197 10.80 18.55 16.75
N LEU A 198 10.23 18.08 17.87
CA LEU A 198 10.43 16.71 18.33
C LEU A 198 10.15 15.72 17.19
N PRO A 199 11.06 14.76 16.91
CA PRO A 199 10.97 13.90 15.73
C PRO A 199 9.64 13.15 15.60
N TYR A 200 9.06 12.71 16.72
CA TYR A 200 7.76 12.03 16.72
C TYR A 200 6.65 12.89 16.10
N PHE A 201 6.47 14.14 16.55
CA PHE A 201 5.44 15.04 16.02
C PHE A 201 5.75 15.47 14.58
N ALA A 202 7.04 15.62 14.25
CA ALA A 202 7.47 15.89 12.89
C ALA A 202 7.11 14.73 11.94
N THR A 203 7.40 13.48 12.29
CA THR A 203 7.02 12.29 11.51
C THR A 203 5.51 12.21 11.31
N MET A 204 4.70 12.43 12.36
CA MET A 204 3.23 12.46 12.23
C MET A 204 2.76 13.56 11.27
N THR A 205 3.37 14.74 11.34
CA THR A 205 3.07 15.86 10.44
C THR A 205 3.43 15.53 8.99
N LEU A 206 4.60 14.94 8.74
CA LEU A 206 5.00 14.56 7.38
C LEU A 206 4.11 13.45 6.81
N MET A 207 3.71 12.46 7.62
CA MET A 207 2.73 11.46 7.19
C MET A 207 1.38 12.08 6.82
N TRP A 208 0.93 13.10 7.56
CA TRP A 208 -0.25 13.89 7.22
C TRP A 208 -0.07 14.60 5.87
N TYR A 209 1.05 15.28 5.66
CA TYR A 209 1.34 15.96 4.40
C TYR A 209 1.46 15.02 3.21
N THR A 210 2.11 13.86 3.37
CA THR A 210 2.12 12.80 2.35
C THR A 210 0.69 12.36 2.04
N SER A 211 -0.14 12.14 3.05
CA SER A 211 -1.55 11.77 2.87
C SER A 211 -2.33 12.84 2.09
N VAL A 212 -2.13 14.12 2.39
CA VAL A 212 -2.74 15.26 1.68
C VAL A 212 -2.28 15.30 0.22
N VAL A 213 -0.99 15.11 -0.06
CA VAL A 213 -0.46 15.06 -1.43
C VAL A 213 -1.12 13.94 -2.24
N LEU A 214 -1.16 12.71 -1.71
CA LEU A 214 -1.79 11.58 -2.41
C LEU A 214 -3.27 11.85 -2.70
N LYS A 215 -4.00 12.41 -1.73
CA LYS A 215 -5.41 12.78 -1.90
C LYS A 215 -5.59 13.88 -2.93
N MET A 216 -4.78 14.95 -2.91
CA MET A 216 -4.87 16.02 -3.89
C MET A 216 -4.59 15.54 -5.32
N VAL A 217 -3.59 14.68 -5.50
CA VAL A 217 -3.32 14.05 -6.81
C VAL A 217 -4.53 13.26 -7.29
N SER A 218 -5.16 12.49 -6.39
CA SER A 218 -6.34 11.70 -6.75
C SER A 218 -7.55 12.59 -7.07
N TYR A 219 -7.78 13.62 -6.27
CA TYR A 219 -8.86 14.59 -6.47
C TYR A 219 -8.73 15.31 -7.81
N ALA A 220 -7.54 15.81 -8.14
CA ALA A 220 -7.28 16.48 -9.41
C ALA A 220 -7.42 15.52 -10.61
N SER A 221 -6.85 14.30 -10.51
CA SER A 221 -6.93 13.29 -11.57
C SER A 221 -8.37 12.89 -11.90
N VAL A 222 -9.19 12.66 -10.87
CA VAL A 222 -10.56 12.17 -11.03
C VAL A 222 -11.48 13.29 -11.54
N ASN A 223 -11.33 14.52 -11.04
CA ASN A 223 -12.09 15.65 -11.59
C ASN A 223 -11.70 15.94 -13.04
N TRP A 224 -10.43 15.80 -13.41
CA TRP A 224 -9.99 15.88 -14.80
C TRP A 224 -10.67 14.81 -15.67
N TRP A 225 -10.68 13.54 -15.25
CA TRP A 225 -11.39 12.48 -15.99
C TRP A 225 -12.89 12.74 -16.10
N CYS A 226 -13.52 13.24 -15.03
CA CYS A 226 -14.94 13.58 -15.04
C CYS A 226 -15.26 14.76 -15.96
N ARG A 227 -14.35 15.74 -16.10
CA ARG A 227 -14.49 16.83 -17.09
C ARG A 227 -14.45 16.28 -18.51
N GLU A 228 -13.46 15.45 -18.82
CA GLU A 228 -13.34 14.84 -20.15
C GLU A 228 -14.58 13.98 -20.48
N ASP A 229 -15.01 13.14 -19.54
CA ASP A 229 -16.23 12.35 -19.69
C ASP A 229 -17.47 13.25 -19.85
N ALA A 230 -17.58 14.37 -19.13
CA ALA A 230 -18.73 15.26 -19.24
C ALA A 230 -18.80 15.91 -20.64
N ILE A 231 -17.66 16.24 -21.25
CA ILE A 231 -17.60 16.72 -22.64
C ILE A 231 -18.06 15.61 -23.59
N ILE A 232 -17.53 14.39 -23.43
CA ILE A 232 -17.89 13.23 -24.29
C ILE A 232 -19.38 12.87 -24.14
N ASN A 233 -19.90 12.84 -22.91
CA ASN A 233 -21.29 12.49 -22.65
C ASN A 233 -22.27 13.53 -23.20
N ARG A 234 -21.91 14.83 -23.19
CA ARG A 234 -22.69 15.88 -23.87
C ARG A 234 -22.72 15.67 -25.38
N LEU A 235 -21.64 15.18 -25.98
CA LEU A 235 -21.59 14.87 -27.42
C LEU A 235 -22.39 13.62 -27.78
N LYS A 236 -22.51 12.65 -26.86
CA LYS A 236 -23.17 11.35 -27.07
C LYS A 236 -24.56 11.23 -26.44
N ASP A 237 -25.07 12.30 -25.83
CA ASP A 237 -26.34 12.35 -25.08
C ASP A 237 -26.53 11.21 -24.04
N VAL A 238 -25.44 10.84 -23.36
CA VAL A 238 -25.45 9.76 -22.36
C VAL A 238 -25.70 10.33 -20.96
N GLN A 239 -26.74 9.82 -20.27
CA GLN A 239 -27.04 10.21 -18.89
C GLN A 239 -26.06 9.58 -17.89
N GLN A 240 -25.45 10.41 -17.04
CA GLN A 240 -24.61 9.94 -15.93
C GLN A 240 -25.45 9.29 -14.83
N SER A 241 -24.99 8.14 -14.33
CA SER A 241 -25.59 7.38 -13.23
C SER A 241 -24.97 7.75 -11.87
N GLY A 242 -25.79 7.71 -10.81
CA GLY A 242 -25.39 8.03 -9.44
C GLY A 242 -26.00 9.33 -8.89
N PRO A 243 -26.01 9.51 -7.56
CA PRO A 243 -26.68 10.63 -6.91
C PRO A 243 -25.93 11.96 -7.09
N VAL A 244 -24.59 11.97 -6.96
CA VAL A 244 -23.77 13.15 -7.23
C VAL A 244 -23.16 13.05 -8.63
N LYS A 245 -23.35 14.09 -9.43
CA LYS A 245 -22.87 14.23 -10.81
C LYS A 245 -21.91 15.40 -10.94
N TYR A 246 -20.97 15.32 -11.88
CA TYR A 246 -20.08 16.45 -12.16
C TYR A 246 -20.87 17.58 -12.88
N PRO A 247 -20.73 18.87 -12.50
CA PRO A 247 -19.77 19.47 -11.54
C PRO A 247 -20.31 19.67 -10.11
N HIS A 248 -21.47 19.10 -9.76
CA HIS A 248 -22.10 19.28 -8.44
C HIS A 248 -21.31 18.65 -7.28
N ASN A 249 -20.31 17.82 -7.56
CA ASN A 249 -19.39 17.27 -6.55
C ASN A 249 -18.36 18.28 -6.01
N LEU A 250 -18.24 19.46 -6.64
CA LEU A 250 -17.29 20.50 -6.22
C LEU A 250 -17.86 21.32 -5.05
N THR A 251 -18.17 20.65 -3.95
CA THR A 251 -18.63 21.25 -2.70
C THR A 251 -17.57 21.12 -1.60
N GLN A 252 -17.58 22.07 -0.65
CA GLN A 252 -16.67 22.05 0.49
C GLN A 252 -16.90 20.84 1.39
N LYS A 253 -18.17 20.39 1.48
CA LYS A 253 -18.56 19.24 2.28
C LYS A 253 -17.95 17.95 1.72
N ASP A 254 -18.06 17.73 0.41
CA ASP A 254 -17.55 16.52 -0.24
C ASP A 254 -16.02 16.48 -0.23
N LEU A 255 -15.39 17.65 -0.40
CA LEU A 255 -13.93 17.79 -0.28
C LEU A 255 -13.45 17.35 1.10
N TYR A 256 -13.98 17.93 2.19
CA TYR A 256 -13.52 17.59 3.54
C TYR A 256 -13.92 16.19 3.98
N TYR A 257 -15.07 15.69 3.50
CA TYR A 257 -15.41 14.28 3.67
C TYR A 257 -14.32 13.39 3.07
N PHE A 258 -13.89 13.66 1.84
CA PHE A 258 -12.79 12.92 1.22
C PHE A 258 -11.46 13.10 1.95
N MET A 259 -11.13 14.32 2.40
CA MET A 259 -9.87 14.55 3.12
C MET A 259 -9.77 13.73 4.41
N LEU A 260 -10.89 13.53 5.11
CA LEU A 260 -10.97 12.72 6.33
C LEU A 260 -11.18 11.22 6.08
N ALA A 261 -11.78 10.84 4.95
CA ALA A 261 -12.05 9.44 4.64
C ALA A 261 -10.76 8.59 4.62
N PRO A 262 -10.79 7.34 5.12
CA PRO A 262 -9.61 6.46 5.19
C PRO A 262 -9.28 5.80 3.83
N THR A 263 -9.25 6.60 2.76
CA THR A 263 -8.89 6.23 1.40
C THR A 263 -8.07 7.32 0.72
N PHE A 264 -7.17 6.94 -0.19
CA PHE A 264 -6.42 7.87 -1.03
C PHE A 264 -7.04 8.05 -2.42
N CYS A 265 -7.96 7.17 -2.82
CA CYS A 265 -8.65 7.27 -4.11
C CYS A 265 -9.93 8.10 -3.94
N TYR A 266 -10.02 9.23 -4.65
CA TYR A 266 -11.23 10.03 -4.71
C TYR A 266 -12.27 9.38 -5.63
N GLU A 267 -13.53 9.40 -5.21
CA GLU A 267 -14.69 9.01 -6.01
C GLU A 267 -15.83 9.98 -5.72
N LEU A 268 -16.70 10.20 -6.70
CA LEU A 268 -17.84 11.10 -6.54
C LEU A 268 -18.84 10.55 -5.53
N ASN A 269 -19.02 9.24 -5.51
CA ASN A 269 -20.03 8.56 -4.71
C ASN A 269 -19.37 7.42 -3.92
N PHE A 270 -18.99 7.69 -2.67
CA PHE A 270 -18.44 6.67 -1.79
C PHE A 270 -19.54 5.74 -1.27
N PRO A 271 -19.27 4.42 -1.10
CA PRO A 271 -20.20 3.54 -0.42
C PRO A 271 -20.34 3.98 1.04
N GLN A 272 -21.57 4.15 1.50
CA GLN A 272 -21.88 4.55 2.87
C GLN A 272 -22.60 3.45 3.65
N THR A 273 -22.30 3.36 4.94
CA THR A 273 -23.05 2.55 5.90
C THR A 273 -24.32 3.29 6.34
N GLN A 274 -25.39 2.54 6.62
CA GLN A 274 -26.68 3.13 6.99
C GLN A 274 -26.73 3.71 8.41
N LYS A 275 -25.92 3.18 9.34
CA LYS A 275 -25.92 3.61 10.75
C LYS A 275 -24.58 3.33 11.42
N ILE A 276 -24.26 4.15 12.44
CA ILE A 276 -23.13 3.92 13.35
C ILE A 276 -23.49 2.79 14.32
N ARG A 277 -22.72 1.70 14.27
CA ARG A 277 -22.80 0.55 15.17
C ARG A 277 -22.03 0.86 16.45
N LYS A 278 -22.69 1.50 17.42
CA LYS A 278 -22.10 1.94 18.71
C LYS A 278 -21.28 0.87 19.43
N ARG A 279 -21.77 -0.38 19.50
CA ARG A 279 -21.05 -1.50 20.13
C ARG A 279 -19.74 -1.83 19.41
N PHE A 280 -19.75 -1.83 18.08
CA PHE A 280 -18.55 -2.04 17.27
C PHE A 280 -17.56 -0.89 17.50
N LEU A 281 -18.03 0.36 17.45
CA LEU A 281 -17.21 1.56 17.65
C LEU A 281 -16.51 1.55 19.02
N ILE A 282 -17.26 1.36 20.12
CA ILE A 282 -16.70 1.33 21.48
C ILE A 282 -15.66 0.20 21.61
N ARG A 283 -15.96 -0.99 21.07
CA ARG A 283 -15.01 -2.12 21.10
C ARG A 283 -13.71 -1.79 20.36
N ARG A 284 -13.77 -1.14 19.18
CA ARG A 284 -12.57 -0.74 18.44
C ARG A 284 -11.81 0.39 19.16
N ILE A 285 -12.50 1.34 19.82
CA ILE A 285 -11.86 2.40 20.63
C ILE A 285 -11.09 1.80 21.81
N LEU A 286 -11.71 0.93 22.60
CA LEU A 286 -11.05 0.28 23.74
C LEU A 286 -9.83 -0.54 23.30
N GLU A 287 -9.97 -1.28 22.20
CA GLU A 287 -8.87 -2.03 21.60
C GLU A 287 -7.73 -1.11 21.14
N ALA A 288 -8.02 0.01 20.47
CA ALA A 288 -7.01 0.97 20.05
C ALA A 288 -6.25 1.56 21.25
N VAL A 289 -6.96 1.99 22.30
CA VAL A 289 -6.35 2.54 23.52
C VAL A 289 -5.44 1.50 24.19
N PHE A 290 -5.91 0.26 24.32
CA PHE A 290 -5.13 -0.85 24.87
C PHE A 290 -3.87 -1.12 24.04
N LEU A 291 -4.00 -1.24 22.72
CA LEU A 291 -2.88 -1.55 21.83
C LEU A 291 -1.83 -0.44 21.79
N TYR A 292 -2.23 0.84 21.73
CA TYR A 292 -1.27 1.94 21.79
C TYR A 292 -0.55 1.98 23.14
N SER A 293 -1.25 1.72 24.25
CA SER A 293 -0.64 1.62 25.58
C SER A 293 0.35 0.45 25.66
N LEU A 294 0.01 -0.71 25.09
CA LEU A 294 0.88 -1.87 25.01
C LEU A 294 2.14 -1.60 24.16
N ILE A 295 1.99 -0.95 23.01
CA ILE A 295 3.10 -0.55 22.14
C ILE A 295 4.05 0.38 22.90
N LEU A 296 3.53 1.38 23.60
CA LEU A 296 4.33 2.30 24.42
C LEU A 296 5.09 1.55 25.52
N ALA A 297 4.42 0.64 26.24
CA ALA A 297 5.05 -0.17 27.27
C ALA A 297 6.18 -1.06 26.70
N LEU A 298 5.94 -1.74 25.57
CA LEU A 298 6.95 -2.58 24.91
C LEU A 298 8.15 -1.76 24.40
N VAL A 299 7.91 -0.57 23.86
CA VAL A 299 9.00 0.33 23.45
C VAL A 299 9.83 0.72 24.68
N GLN A 300 9.20 1.15 25.77
CA GLN A 300 9.91 1.61 26.96
C GLN A 300 10.65 0.49 27.70
N GLN A 301 10.02 -0.68 27.85
CA GLN A 301 10.55 -1.78 28.67
C GLN A 301 11.48 -2.72 27.90
N TRP A 302 11.25 -2.90 26.60
CA TRP A 302 12.01 -3.86 25.80
C TRP A 302 12.91 -3.16 24.77
N LEU A 303 12.35 -2.29 23.93
CA LEU A 303 13.12 -1.70 22.82
C LEU A 303 14.21 -0.75 23.32
N VAL A 304 13.86 0.23 24.17
CA VAL A 304 14.79 1.26 24.67
C VAL A 304 15.98 0.65 25.40
N PRO A 305 15.83 -0.29 26.36
CA PRO A 305 16.98 -0.92 27.01
C PRO A 305 17.85 -1.73 26.03
N THR A 306 17.23 -2.43 25.07
CA THR A 306 17.97 -3.21 24.08
C THR A 306 18.84 -2.31 23.19
N VAL A 307 18.33 -1.16 22.77
CA VAL A 307 19.08 -0.17 22.00
C VAL A 307 20.20 0.46 22.82
N LYS A 308 19.93 0.89 24.06
CA LYS A 308 20.98 1.45 24.93
C LYS A 308 22.11 0.47 25.15
N ASN A 309 21.79 -0.81 25.38
CA ASN A 309 22.78 -1.86 25.51
C ASN A 309 23.55 -2.09 24.20
N SER A 310 22.91 -1.91 23.03
CA SER A 310 23.57 -2.08 21.74
C SER A 310 24.61 -0.99 21.46
N MET A 311 24.41 0.24 21.97
CA MET A 311 25.29 1.39 21.74
C MET A 311 26.70 1.27 22.36
N HIS A 312 26.85 0.56 23.49
CA HIS A 312 28.12 0.50 24.23
C HIS A 312 29.27 -0.18 23.45
N SER A 313 28.98 -0.98 22.43
CA SER A 313 29.98 -1.79 21.71
C SER A 313 30.34 -1.29 20.32
N TYR A 314 29.82 -0.14 19.87
CA TYR A 314 30.19 0.40 18.55
C TYR A 314 31.64 0.92 18.50
N LYS A 315 32.28 1.13 19.65
CA LYS A 315 33.70 1.53 19.74
C LYS A 315 34.66 0.41 19.34
N GLU A 316 34.19 -0.83 19.23
CA GLU A 316 34.98 -2.00 18.81
C GLU A 316 34.37 -2.54 17.51
N LEU A 317 34.97 -2.23 16.36
CA LEU A 317 34.50 -2.52 14.99
C LEU A 317 34.45 -4.03 14.63
N ASP A 318 33.76 -4.85 15.43
CA ASP A 318 33.52 -6.26 15.14
C ASP A 318 32.17 -6.45 14.43
N LEU A 319 32.23 -6.75 13.12
CA LEU A 319 31.06 -6.99 12.28
C LEU A 319 30.19 -8.15 12.79
N GLY A 320 30.79 -9.16 13.44
CA GLY A 320 30.06 -10.28 14.03
C GLY A 320 29.16 -9.85 15.19
N ARG A 321 29.69 -9.00 16.08
CA ARG A 321 28.94 -8.42 17.21
C ARG A 321 27.87 -7.44 16.74
N LEU A 322 28.12 -6.70 15.67
CA LEU A 322 27.11 -5.82 15.06
C LEU A 322 25.93 -6.64 14.52
N PHE A 323 26.20 -7.71 13.78
CA PHE A 323 25.17 -8.59 13.23
C PHE A 323 24.34 -9.27 14.34
N GLU A 324 25.00 -9.79 15.37
CA GLU A 324 24.35 -10.35 16.56
C GLU A 324 23.38 -9.35 17.23
N ARG A 325 23.81 -8.10 17.41
CA ARG A 325 22.99 -7.05 18.05
C ARG A 325 21.81 -6.62 17.20
N ILE A 326 22.01 -6.50 15.89
CA ILE A 326 20.93 -6.23 14.93
C ILE A 326 19.88 -7.34 14.99
N MET A 327 20.30 -8.61 15.06
CA MET A 327 19.39 -9.75 15.21
C MET A 327 18.64 -9.75 16.56
N LYS A 328 19.26 -9.26 17.64
CA LYS A 328 18.59 -9.05 18.95
C LYS A 328 17.47 -8.01 18.87
N LEU A 329 17.61 -6.98 18.02
CA LEU A 329 16.62 -5.94 17.80
C LEU A 329 15.50 -6.36 16.83
N ALA A 330 15.77 -7.31 15.92
CA ALA A 330 14.83 -7.69 14.86
C ALA A 330 13.49 -8.26 15.41
N ILE A 331 13.53 -9.11 16.42
CA ILE A 331 12.32 -9.73 17.01
C ILE A 331 11.41 -8.71 17.70
N PRO A 332 11.88 -7.90 18.69
CA PRO A 332 11.04 -6.89 19.31
C PRO A 332 10.53 -5.86 18.32
N ASN A 333 11.37 -5.45 17.36
CA ASN A 333 10.95 -4.56 16.28
C ASN A 333 9.81 -5.17 15.46
N HIS A 334 9.95 -6.41 15.02
CA HIS A 334 8.91 -7.08 14.23
C HIS A 334 7.58 -7.19 15.00
N LEU A 335 7.61 -7.55 16.29
CA LEU A 335 6.41 -7.59 17.13
C LEU A 335 5.73 -6.23 17.22
N LEU A 336 6.52 -5.15 17.41
CA LEU A 336 5.99 -3.79 17.44
C LEU A 336 5.33 -3.41 16.12
N TRP A 337 5.91 -3.78 14.98
CA TRP A 337 5.31 -3.54 13.66
C TRP A 337 3.99 -4.29 13.45
N LEU A 338 3.88 -5.53 13.93
CA LEU A 338 2.62 -6.29 13.88
C LEU A 338 1.54 -5.67 14.75
N LEU A 339 1.88 -5.24 15.96
CA LEU A 339 0.97 -4.55 16.87
C LEU A 339 0.54 -3.20 16.29
N ALA A 340 1.49 -2.41 15.76
CA ALA A 340 1.23 -1.13 15.12
C ALA A 340 0.34 -1.29 13.88
N PHE A 341 0.57 -2.34 13.07
CA PHE A 341 -0.29 -2.66 11.94
C PHE A 341 -1.74 -2.89 12.40
N TYR A 342 -1.96 -3.72 13.42
CA TYR A 342 -3.30 -4.00 13.92
C TYR A 342 -3.94 -2.78 14.61
N ALA A 343 -3.17 -2.02 15.39
CA ALA A 343 -3.64 -0.79 16.03
C ALA A 343 -4.09 0.25 14.99
N TYR A 344 -3.31 0.45 13.94
CA TYR A 344 -3.59 1.45 12.91
C TYR A 344 -4.60 0.95 11.87
N PHE A 345 -4.25 -0.07 11.07
CA PHE A 345 -5.06 -0.51 9.92
C PHE A 345 -6.35 -1.20 10.32
N HIS A 346 -6.33 -1.95 11.42
CA HIS A 346 -7.54 -2.60 11.90
C HIS A 346 -8.33 -1.68 12.82
N SER A 347 -7.77 -1.27 13.96
CA SER A 347 -8.56 -0.59 14.99
C SER A 347 -8.86 0.86 14.61
N PHE A 348 -7.83 1.68 14.35
CA PHE A 348 -7.98 3.11 14.07
C PHE A 348 -8.76 3.40 12.78
N LEU A 349 -8.42 2.78 11.65
CA LEU A 349 -9.16 3.01 10.39
C LEU A 349 -10.62 2.51 10.46
N ASN A 350 -10.93 1.48 11.25
CA ASN A 350 -12.32 1.07 11.49
C ASN A 350 -13.09 2.09 12.36
N ILE A 351 -12.44 2.74 13.32
CA ILE A 351 -13.04 3.84 14.08
C ILE A 351 -13.36 5.00 13.14
N VAL A 352 -12.37 5.45 12.36
CA VAL A 352 -12.53 6.57 11.42
C VAL A 352 -13.62 6.26 10.38
N SER A 353 -13.63 5.07 9.80
CA SER A 353 -14.66 4.68 8.83
C SER A 353 -16.05 4.55 9.44
N GLU A 354 -16.19 4.04 10.66
CA GLU A 354 -17.49 3.97 11.33
C GLU A 354 -18.03 5.38 11.65
N VAL A 355 -17.17 6.29 12.13
CA VAL A 355 -17.56 7.69 12.42
C VAL A 355 -17.96 8.45 11.15
N LEU A 356 -17.25 8.22 10.04
CA LEU A 356 -17.52 8.86 8.74
C LEU A 356 -18.59 8.13 7.92
N TYR A 357 -19.26 7.11 8.45
CA TYR A 357 -20.19 6.26 7.70
C TYR A 357 -19.57 5.61 6.45
N PHE A 358 -18.24 5.48 6.36
CA PHE A 358 -17.54 4.93 5.22
C PHE A 358 -17.71 3.40 5.15
N GLY A 359 -18.22 2.91 4.01
CA GLY A 359 -18.63 1.52 3.80
C GLY A 359 -17.54 0.58 3.32
N ASP A 360 -16.50 1.08 2.66
CA ASP A 360 -15.38 0.24 2.21
C ASP A 360 -14.32 0.11 3.32
N ARG A 361 -14.25 -1.06 3.96
CA ARG A 361 -13.33 -1.30 5.07
C ARG A 361 -12.26 -2.35 4.75
N THR A 362 -12.05 -2.60 3.46
CA THR A 362 -10.91 -3.41 2.99
C THR A 362 -9.63 -2.54 3.01
N PHE A 363 -9.10 -2.26 4.21
CA PHE A 363 -7.84 -1.54 4.38
C PHE A 363 -6.61 -2.42 4.12
N TYR A 364 -6.78 -3.73 4.26
CA TYR A 364 -5.76 -4.75 4.06
C TYR A 364 -6.44 -6.08 3.67
N LYS A 365 -5.66 -6.97 3.05
CA LYS A 365 -6.05 -8.35 2.73
C LYS A 365 -5.27 -9.35 3.59
N ASP A 366 -5.38 -10.64 3.32
CA ASP A 366 -4.67 -11.73 3.99
C ASP A 366 -3.16 -11.78 3.65
N TRP A 367 -2.47 -10.66 3.87
CA TRP A 367 -1.06 -10.47 3.53
C TRP A 367 -0.13 -11.44 4.25
N TRP A 368 -0.51 -11.97 5.42
CA TRP A 368 0.25 -12.99 6.14
C TRP A 368 0.33 -14.32 5.36
N ASN A 369 -0.67 -14.63 4.53
CA ASN A 369 -0.70 -15.81 3.66
C ASN A 369 -0.09 -15.54 2.28
N ALA A 370 0.53 -14.37 2.05
CA ALA A 370 1.07 -14.04 0.75
C ALA A 370 2.14 -15.07 0.31
N PRO A 371 2.04 -15.64 -0.92
CA PRO A 371 2.97 -16.65 -1.39
C PRO A 371 4.35 -16.08 -1.76
N ASN A 372 4.45 -14.77 -1.97
CA ASN A 372 5.68 -14.07 -2.31
C ASN A 372 5.59 -12.59 -1.92
N VAL A 373 6.72 -11.87 -2.01
CA VAL A 373 6.84 -10.47 -1.60
C VAL A 373 5.99 -9.54 -2.48
N ALA A 374 5.82 -9.86 -3.76
CA ALA A 374 4.99 -9.06 -4.67
C ALA A 374 3.52 -9.03 -4.24
N ILE A 375 2.95 -10.17 -3.83
CA ILE A 375 1.57 -10.25 -3.33
C ILE A 375 1.44 -9.60 -1.95
N PHE A 376 2.46 -9.72 -1.09
CA PHE A 376 2.48 -9.03 0.21
C PHE A 376 2.27 -7.52 0.03
N TRP A 377 3.07 -6.86 -0.81
CA TRP A 377 2.98 -5.40 -1.02
C TRP A 377 1.65 -4.94 -1.62
N GLN A 378 0.92 -5.83 -2.31
CA GLN A 378 -0.42 -5.55 -2.83
C GLN A 378 -1.52 -5.70 -1.77
N ASN A 379 -1.27 -6.49 -0.72
CA ASN A 379 -2.27 -6.89 0.27
C ASN A 379 -2.11 -6.17 1.62
N TRP A 380 -0.92 -5.66 1.96
CA TRP A 380 -0.65 -5.08 3.27
C TRP A 380 -1.40 -3.75 3.51
N ASN A 381 -1.33 -2.82 2.55
CA ASN A 381 -1.92 -1.49 2.64
C ASN A 381 -2.69 -1.20 1.35
N ILE A 382 -3.96 -1.62 1.35
CA ILE A 382 -4.84 -1.54 0.19
C ILE A 382 -5.11 -0.09 -0.24
N PRO A 383 -5.30 0.90 0.66
CA PRO A 383 -5.45 2.30 0.26
C PRO A 383 -4.30 2.82 -0.60
N ILE A 384 -3.04 2.62 -0.17
CA ILE A 384 -1.87 3.07 -0.94
C ILE A 384 -1.71 2.23 -2.22
N HIS A 385 -1.89 0.90 -2.13
CA HIS A 385 -1.78 0.03 -3.29
C HIS A 385 -2.76 0.42 -4.40
N ARG A 386 -4.03 0.67 -4.05
CA ARG A 386 -5.07 1.12 -5.00
C ARG A 386 -4.72 2.46 -5.61
N TRP A 387 -4.22 3.41 -4.81
CA TRP A 387 -3.78 4.71 -5.31
C TRP A 387 -2.62 4.58 -6.30
N ALA A 388 -1.58 3.83 -5.94
CA ALA A 388 -0.42 3.61 -6.81
C ALA A 388 -0.82 2.90 -8.10
N LYS A 389 -1.71 1.91 -8.02
CA LYS A 389 -2.24 1.21 -9.19
C LYS A 389 -2.99 2.18 -10.13
N ARG A 390 -3.93 2.96 -9.59
CA ARG A 390 -4.85 3.81 -10.36
C ARG A 390 -4.21 5.08 -10.92
N HIS A 391 -3.33 5.72 -10.15
CA HIS A 391 -2.78 7.04 -10.50
C HIS A 391 -1.34 6.99 -11.04
N VAL A 392 -0.64 5.86 -10.90
CA VAL A 392 0.75 5.73 -11.35
C VAL A 392 0.90 4.56 -12.33
N TYR A 393 0.64 3.33 -11.88
CA TYR A 393 0.91 2.12 -12.64
C TYR A 393 0.07 2.02 -13.93
N GLU A 394 -1.25 2.15 -13.83
CA GLU A 394 -2.13 2.05 -15.00
C GLU A 394 -1.91 3.17 -16.02
N PRO A 395 -1.79 4.47 -15.64
CA PRO A 395 -1.42 5.52 -16.58
C PRO A 395 -0.09 5.27 -17.30
N MET A 396 0.93 4.75 -16.62
CA MET A 396 2.19 4.38 -17.26
C MET A 396 2.00 3.26 -18.29
N LEU A 397 1.20 2.22 -17.97
CA LEU A 397 0.91 1.16 -18.94
C LEU A 397 0.13 1.70 -20.16
N ARG A 398 -0.80 2.65 -19.96
CA ARG A 398 -1.53 3.32 -21.06
C ARG A 398 -0.59 4.12 -21.96
N ASN A 399 0.45 4.71 -21.38
CA ASN A 399 1.53 5.41 -22.10
C ASN A 399 2.60 4.47 -22.68
N LYS A 400 2.30 3.17 -22.82
CA LYS A 400 3.14 2.14 -23.46
C LYS A 400 4.46 1.81 -22.74
N TYR A 401 4.60 2.17 -21.46
CA TYR A 401 5.72 1.69 -20.64
C TYR A 401 5.57 0.19 -20.31
N SER A 402 6.69 -0.50 -20.09
CA SER A 402 6.67 -1.91 -19.72
C SER A 402 6.17 -2.12 -18.29
N LYS A 403 5.63 -3.31 -17.99
CA LYS A 403 5.20 -3.69 -16.63
C LYS A 403 6.34 -3.57 -15.60
N SER A 404 7.58 -3.88 -16.02
CA SER A 404 8.76 -3.77 -15.17
C SER A 404 9.09 -2.30 -14.88
N GLN A 405 9.10 -1.44 -15.90
CA GLN A 405 9.34 0.00 -15.74
C GLN A 405 8.29 0.65 -14.83
N ALA A 406 7.01 0.34 -15.03
CA ALA A 406 5.94 0.87 -14.19
C ALA A 406 6.05 0.38 -12.74
N SER A 407 6.39 -0.89 -12.51
CA SER A 407 6.59 -1.43 -11.16
C SER A 407 7.79 -0.78 -10.48
N MET A 408 8.94 -0.68 -11.17
CA MET A 408 10.15 -0.04 -10.66
C MET A 408 9.89 1.41 -10.26
N PHE A 409 9.14 2.16 -11.07
CA PHE A 409 8.77 3.53 -10.75
C PHE A 409 7.86 3.65 -9.52
N VAL A 410 6.90 2.73 -9.35
CA VAL A 410 6.07 2.67 -8.13
C VAL A 410 6.92 2.39 -6.89
N PHE A 411 7.88 1.45 -6.97
CA PHE A 411 8.83 1.19 -5.88
C PHE A 411 9.72 2.39 -5.58
N PHE A 412 10.21 3.09 -6.61
CA PHE A 412 11.01 4.31 -6.47
C PHE A 412 10.22 5.42 -5.78
N LEU A 413 8.98 5.68 -6.21
CA LEU A 413 8.11 6.68 -5.60
C LEU A 413 7.82 6.33 -4.13
N SER A 414 7.60 5.05 -3.84
CA SER A 414 7.43 4.57 -2.47
C SER A 414 8.70 4.79 -1.64
N ALA A 415 9.88 4.45 -2.17
CA ALA A 415 11.17 4.65 -1.51
C ALA A 415 11.42 6.13 -1.17
N PHE A 416 11.09 7.05 -2.08
CA PHE A 416 11.15 8.49 -1.83
C PHE A 416 10.32 8.91 -0.62
N PHE A 417 9.05 8.48 -0.52
CA PHE A 417 8.19 8.85 0.62
C PHE A 417 8.63 8.20 1.93
N HIS A 418 9.15 6.97 1.91
CA HIS A 418 9.68 6.33 3.12
C HIS A 418 10.92 7.07 3.65
N GLU A 419 11.85 7.44 2.77
CA GLU A 419 13.01 8.26 3.12
C GLU A 419 12.56 9.64 3.64
N PHE A 420 11.61 10.28 2.96
CA PHE A 420 11.05 11.58 3.36
C PHE A 420 10.47 11.57 4.78
N ILE A 421 9.70 10.54 5.14
CA ILE A 421 9.03 10.44 6.45
C ILE A 421 10.01 10.11 7.58
N VAL A 422 11.14 9.44 7.29
CA VAL A 422 12.11 9.02 8.31
C VAL A 422 13.26 10.02 8.45
N SER A 423 13.85 10.44 7.34
CA SER A 423 15.10 11.22 7.32
C SER A 423 14.90 12.69 7.67
N ILE A 424 13.78 13.31 7.25
CA ILE A 424 13.51 14.73 7.53
C ILE A 424 13.24 14.98 9.02
N PRO A 425 12.41 14.20 9.74
CA PRO A 425 12.18 14.40 11.17
C PRO A 425 13.41 14.14 12.04
N LEU A 426 14.23 13.15 11.65
CA LEU A 426 15.46 12.81 12.36
C LEU A 426 16.63 13.70 11.96
N GLN A 427 16.50 14.44 10.86
CA GLN A 427 17.56 15.27 10.25
C GLN A 427 18.80 14.47 9.86
N MET A 428 18.60 13.20 9.50
CA MET A 428 19.67 12.26 9.13
C MET A 428 19.48 11.79 7.69
N PHE A 429 20.35 12.25 6.79
CA PHE A 429 20.30 11.90 5.37
C PHE A 429 21.18 10.68 5.05
N ARG A 430 20.85 9.53 5.64
CA ARG A 430 21.46 8.24 5.30
C ARG A 430 20.46 7.48 4.45
N PRO A 431 20.73 6.99 3.23
CA PRO A 431 19.70 6.43 2.34
C PRO A 431 19.27 4.99 2.70
N TYR A 432 19.22 4.62 4.00
CA TYR A 432 18.91 3.25 4.41
C TYR A 432 17.46 2.86 4.09
N ALA A 433 16.50 3.74 4.37
CA ALA A 433 15.08 3.48 4.08
C ALA A 433 14.84 3.43 2.57
N PHE A 434 15.42 4.37 1.82
CA PHE A 434 15.36 4.40 0.36
C PHE A 434 15.89 3.11 -0.28
N LEU A 435 17.13 2.71 0.06
CA LEU A 435 17.76 1.52 -0.49
C LEU A 435 17.02 0.24 -0.07
N SER A 436 16.60 0.14 1.19
CA SER A 436 15.87 -1.04 1.67
C SER A 436 14.54 -1.25 0.95
N MET A 437 13.82 -0.16 0.62
CA MET A 437 12.57 -0.21 -0.15
C MET A 437 12.83 -0.54 -1.62
N LEU A 438 13.89 0.02 -2.23
CA LEU A 438 14.23 -0.27 -3.62
C LEU A 438 14.66 -1.74 -3.81
N MET A 439 15.39 -2.30 -2.83
CA MET A 439 15.79 -3.72 -2.82
C MET A 439 14.62 -4.69 -2.71
N GLN A 440 13.42 -4.24 -2.32
CA GLN A 440 12.22 -5.08 -2.36
C GLN A 440 11.81 -5.44 -3.79
N PHE A 441 12.16 -4.63 -4.79
CA PHE A 441 11.80 -4.91 -6.19
C PHE A 441 12.55 -6.14 -6.74
N PRO A 442 13.90 -6.22 -6.67
CA PRO A 442 14.62 -7.45 -7.01
C PRO A 442 14.16 -8.66 -6.20
N LEU A 443 13.90 -8.47 -4.90
CA LEU A 443 13.42 -9.54 -4.02
C LEU A 443 12.02 -10.05 -4.43
N ALA A 444 11.15 -9.15 -4.89
CA ALA A 444 9.84 -9.51 -5.42
C ALA A 444 9.94 -10.37 -6.69
N ILE A 445 10.88 -10.04 -7.58
CA ILE A 445 11.16 -10.87 -8.77
C ILE A 445 11.68 -12.25 -8.34
N LEU A 446 12.65 -12.30 -7.43
CA LEU A 446 13.23 -13.56 -6.95
C LEU A 446 12.18 -14.47 -6.30
N THR A 447 11.39 -13.92 -5.39
CA THR A 447 10.37 -14.69 -4.64
C THR A 447 9.19 -15.11 -5.51
N SER A 448 8.92 -14.41 -6.62
CA SER A 448 7.86 -14.80 -7.56
C SER A 448 8.12 -16.15 -8.25
N SER A 449 9.38 -16.55 -8.37
CA SER A 449 9.80 -17.84 -8.93
C SER A 449 9.78 -18.99 -7.92
N MET A 450 9.61 -18.69 -6.62
CA MET A 450 9.62 -19.69 -5.55
C MET A 450 8.23 -20.32 -5.34
N LYS A 451 8.17 -21.64 -5.13
CA LYS A 451 6.93 -22.33 -4.74
C LYS A 451 6.65 -22.16 -3.25
N ASN A 452 5.38 -22.20 -2.85
CA ASN A 452 5.00 -22.28 -1.44
C ASN A 452 5.54 -23.57 -0.79
N PRO A 453 5.97 -23.54 0.49
CA PRO A 453 5.92 -22.42 1.44
C PRO A 453 7.14 -21.49 1.40
N TRP A 454 8.15 -21.76 0.57
CA TRP A 454 9.44 -21.05 0.56
C TRP A 454 9.30 -19.55 0.25
N GLY A 455 8.43 -19.18 -0.69
CA GLY A 455 8.16 -17.77 -0.99
C GLY A 455 7.49 -17.03 0.18
N ASN A 456 6.63 -17.70 0.97
CA ASN A 456 6.03 -17.13 2.18
C ASN A 456 7.07 -16.99 3.31
N ILE A 457 7.96 -17.98 3.48
CA ILE A 457 9.07 -17.92 4.44
C ILE A 457 10.00 -16.75 4.09
N MET A 458 10.38 -16.60 2.82
CA MET A 458 11.25 -15.51 2.37
C MET A 458 10.57 -14.14 2.55
N MET A 459 9.26 -14.06 2.33
CA MET A 459 8.47 -12.87 2.63
C MET A 459 8.55 -12.52 4.13
N TRP A 460 8.31 -13.46 5.04
CA TRP A 460 8.43 -13.22 6.48
C TRP A 460 9.84 -12.82 6.91
N LEU A 461 10.88 -13.46 6.37
CA LEU A 461 12.28 -13.05 6.61
C LEU A 461 12.53 -11.62 6.17
N SER A 462 11.99 -11.22 5.01
CA SER A 462 12.11 -9.84 4.51
C SER A 462 11.40 -8.81 5.40
N LEU A 463 10.33 -9.19 6.10
CA LEU A 463 9.64 -8.31 7.06
C LEU A 463 10.35 -8.21 8.41
N ILE A 464 11.18 -9.18 8.76
CA ILE A 464 11.94 -9.17 10.02
C ILE A 464 13.27 -8.43 9.83
N ILE A 465 13.97 -8.69 8.73
CA ILE A 465 15.34 -8.21 8.49
C ILE A 465 15.37 -7.05 7.48
N GLY A 466 14.32 -6.83 6.70
CA GLY A 466 14.31 -5.82 5.64
C GLY A 466 13.97 -4.41 6.14
N GLN A 467 12.90 -3.85 5.58
CA GLN A 467 12.58 -2.42 5.71
C GLN A 467 12.34 -1.96 7.17
N PRO A 468 11.63 -2.73 8.04
CA PRO A 468 11.47 -2.36 9.45
C PRO A 468 12.78 -2.21 10.22
N LEU A 469 13.78 -3.02 9.88
CA LEU A 469 15.09 -2.99 10.53
C LEU A 469 15.89 -1.78 10.04
N ALA A 470 15.75 -1.39 8.76
CA ALA A 470 16.36 -0.17 8.24
C ALA A 470 15.88 1.07 8.99
N ILE A 471 14.58 1.18 9.28
CA ILE A 471 14.05 2.27 10.13
C ILE A 471 14.66 2.24 11.53
N MET A 472 14.80 1.05 12.11
CA MET A 472 15.40 0.88 13.43
C MET A 472 16.85 1.37 13.49
N MET A 473 17.62 1.21 12.40
CA MET A 473 18.99 1.74 12.30
C MET A 473 19.04 3.27 12.38
N TYR A 474 18.09 3.99 11.77
CA TYR A 474 18.05 5.45 11.94
C TYR A 474 17.78 5.85 13.38
N TYR A 475 16.84 5.18 14.05
CA TYR A 475 16.53 5.50 15.43
C TYR A 475 17.72 5.19 16.36
N HIS A 476 18.42 4.08 16.10
CA HIS A 476 19.67 3.75 16.76
C HIS A 476 20.71 4.86 16.57
N ASP A 477 20.97 5.27 15.32
CA ASP A 477 21.99 6.29 15.03
C ASP A 477 21.61 7.66 15.59
N TYR A 478 20.33 8.04 15.51
CA TYR A 478 19.80 9.24 16.13
C TYR A 478 20.07 9.25 17.64
N LEU A 479 19.80 8.14 18.32
CA LEU A 479 20.09 8.01 19.74
C LEU A 479 21.59 8.07 20.01
N VAL A 480 22.45 7.46 19.19
CA VAL A 480 23.91 7.55 19.33
C VAL A 480 24.37 9.00 19.24
N GLU A 481 23.99 9.71 18.19
CA GLU A 481 24.40 11.10 17.96
C GLU A 481 23.90 12.03 19.10
N HIS A 482 22.68 11.85 19.59
CA HIS A 482 22.09 12.72 20.62
C HIS A 482 22.42 12.31 22.07
N SER A 483 22.84 11.07 22.31
CA SER A 483 23.27 10.60 23.64
C SER A 483 24.73 10.92 23.92
N VAL A 484 25.60 10.93 22.89
CA VAL A 484 27.02 11.24 23.02
C VAL A 484 27.26 12.73 23.32
N ILE A 485 26.32 13.62 22.96
CA ILE A 485 26.41 15.07 23.24
C ILE A 485 26.10 15.41 24.72
N LYS A 486 25.70 14.44 25.55
CA LYS A 486 25.40 14.64 26.99
C LYS A 486 26.38 13.96 27.95
N VAL A 487 27.53 13.48 27.47
CA VAL A 487 28.67 13.03 28.28
C VAL A 487 29.85 13.91 27.94
#